data_AF-A0A7L4HI25-F1
#
_entry.id   AF-A0A7L4HI25-F1
#
_cell.length_a   1.000
_cell.length_b   1.000
_cell.length_c   1.000
_cell.angle_alpha   90.00
_cell.angle_beta   90.00
_cell.angle_gamma   90.00
#
_symmetry.space_group_name_H-M   'P 1'
#
loop_
_entity.id
_entity.type
_entity.pdbx_description
1 polymer ?
#
loop_
_entity_poly.entity_id
_entity_poly.type
_entity_poly.pdbx_seq_one_letter_code
_entity_poly.pdbx_strand_id
1 'polypeptide(L)' 'TKQISNISIKGQDFGESVFEPGITFALAHFDGVLGLGYPSLAVGNALPVFDSIMNQQLVEEPIFSFYLKRSVFKV' A
#
# COMPACT_ATOMS: atom_id res chain seq x y z
N THR A 1 -5.02 -0.03 14.36
CA THR A 1 -3.68 -0.41 13.88
C THR A 1 -3.81 -1.09 12.54
N LYS A 2 -2.92 -0.80 11.60
CA LYS A 2 -2.79 -1.55 10.33
C LYS A 2 -1.47 -2.29 10.34
N GLN A 3 -1.42 -3.46 9.72
CA GLN A 3 -0.26 -4.35 9.80
C GLN A 3 0.19 -4.75 8.40
N ILE A 4 1.50 -4.71 8.17
CA ILE A 4 2.16 -5.18 6.95
C ILE A 4 3.21 -6.18 7.39
N SER A 5 2.98 -7.46 7.10
CA SER A 5 3.83 -8.55 7.60
C SER A 5 3.98 -8.46 9.13
N ASN A 6 5.19 -8.24 9.65
CA ASN A 6 5.50 -8.08 11.07
C ASN A 6 5.49 -6.62 11.56
N ILE A 7 5.23 -5.63 10.69
CA ILE A 7 5.24 -4.21 11.04
C ILE A 7 3.82 -3.76 11.40
N SER A 8 3.65 -3.25 12.63
CA SER A 8 2.37 -2.72 13.13
C SER A 8 2.40 -1.20 13.17
N ILE A 9 1.56 -0.57 12.36
CA ILE A 9 1.49 0.88 12.17
C ILE A 9 0.29 1.44 12.94
N LYS A 10 0.55 2.33 13.89
CA LYS A 10 -0.50 2.96 14.72
C LYS A 10 -1.08 4.16 13.99
N GLY A 11 -2.40 4.36 14.13
CA GLY A 11 -3.09 5.54 13.60
C GLY A 11 -3.06 5.71 12.08
N GLN A 12 -2.81 4.64 11.32
CA GLN A 12 -2.79 4.72 9.85
C GLN A 12 -4.21 4.92 9.30
N ASP A 13 -4.41 6.06 8.63
CA ASP A 13 -5.62 6.34 7.85
C ASP A 13 -5.67 5.49 6.59
N PHE A 14 -6.87 5.16 6.13
CA PHE A 14 -7.11 4.47 4.88
C PHE A 14 -8.50 4.83 4.34
N GLY A 15 -8.67 4.72 3.02
CA GLY A 15 -9.97 4.92 2.38
C GLY A 15 -10.80 3.63 2.41
N GLU A 16 -12.08 3.76 2.71
CA GLU A 16 -13.07 2.69 2.55
C GLU A 16 -13.86 2.97 1.27
N SER A 17 -13.61 2.18 0.23
CA SER A 17 -14.38 2.34 -1.01
C SER A 17 -15.76 1.70 -0.85
N VAL A 18 -16.79 2.51 -0.97
CA VAL A 18 -18.20 2.09 -0.94
C VAL A 18 -18.77 1.84 -2.34
N PHE A 19 -18.05 2.30 -3.37
CA PHE A 19 -18.46 2.19 -4.77
C PHE A 19 -17.23 2.18 -5.67
N GLU A 20 -17.01 1.07 -6.37
CA GLU A 20 -15.96 0.93 -7.38
C GLU A 20 -16.61 0.58 -8.73
N PRO A 21 -16.69 1.54 -9.67
CA PRO A 21 -17.24 1.28 -10.98
C PRO A 21 -16.25 0.51 -11.87
N GLY A 22 -16.79 -0.43 -12.65
CA GLY A 22 -16.06 -1.06 -13.76
C GLY A 22 -15.61 -2.50 -13.49
N ILE A 23 -15.22 -3.18 -14.57
CA ILE A 23 -14.88 -4.61 -14.53
C ILE A 23 -13.50 -4.89 -13.91
N THR A 24 -12.62 -3.89 -13.82
CA THR A 24 -11.24 -4.06 -13.35
C THR A 24 -11.21 -4.61 -11.93
N PHE A 25 -11.98 -4.02 -11.01
CA PHE A 25 -12.08 -4.51 -9.63
C PHE A 25 -12.98 -5.75 -9.51
N ALA A 26 -14.00 -5.89 -10.37
CA ALA A 26 -14.83 -7.09 -10.39
C ALA A 26 -14.07 -8.36 -10.79
N LEU A 27 -13.02 -8.23 -11.60
CA LEU A 27 -12.16 -9.33 -12.05
C LEU A 27 -10.79 -9.33 -11.36
N ALA A 28 -10.54 -8.41 -10.43
CA ALA A 28 -9.29 -8.34 -9.72
C ALA A 28 -9.15 -9.53 -8.76
N HIS A 29 -7.94 -10.06 -8.68
CA HIS A 29 -7.56 -11.03 -7.63
C HIS A 29 -7.04 -10.34 -6.36
N PHE A 30 -7.26 -9.04 -6.21
CA PHE A 30 -6.84 -8.23 -5.07
C PHE A 30 -8.03 -7.41 -4.53
N ASP A 31 -8.04 -7.16 -3.21
CA ASP A 31 -9.15 -6.47 -2.54
C ASP A 31 -8.97 -4.95 -2.42
N GLY A 32 -7.75 -4.46 -2.65
CA GLY A 32 -7.44 -3.04 -2.55
C GLY A 32 -6.04 -2.68 -3.01
N VAL A 33 -5.72 -1.40 -2.91
CA VAL A 33 -4.45 -0.82 -3.36
C VAL A 33 -3.74 -0.19 -2.17
N LEU A 34 -2.44 -0.47 -2.03
CA LEU A 34 -1.57 0.20 -1.08
C LEU A 34 -0.67 1.18 -1.84
N GLY A 35 -0.92 2.47 -1.69
CA GLY A 35 -0.10 3.52 -2.30
C GLY A 35 1.26 3.65 -1.61
N LEU A 36 2.32 3.68 -2.41
CA LEU A 36 3.71 3.89 -1.97
C LEU A 36 4.34 5.16 -2.59
N GLY A 37 3.49 6.05 -3.10
CA GLY A 37 3.90 7.36 -3.60
C GLY A 37 4.02 8.40 -2.47
N TYR A 38 4.49 9.59 -2.84
CA TYR A 38 4.68 10.70 -1.90
C TYR A 38 3.36 11.25 -1.32
N PRO A 39 3.39 11.87 -0.13
CA PRO A 39 2.21 12.50 0.49
C PRO A 39 1.51 13.54 -0.39
N SER A 40 2.24 14.22 -1.27
CA SER A 40 1.67 15.21 -2.20
C SER A 40 0.68 14.63 -3.22
N LEU A 41 0.66 13.30 -3.40
CA LEU A 41 -0.28 12.59 -4.26
C LEU A 41 -1.48 12.03 -3.48
N ALA A 42 -1.46 12.08 -2.15
CA ALA A 42 -2.50 11.51 -1.32
C ALA A 42 -3.77 12.39 -1.34
N VAL A 43 -4.89 11.79 -1.70
CA VAL A 43 -6.20 12.45 -1.61
C VAL A 43 -6.55 12.65 -0.13
N GLY A 44 -7.10 13.81 0.21
CA GLY A 44 -7.50 14.14 1.58
C GLY A 44 -6.33 14.39 2.54
N ASN A 45 -5.11 14.59 2.02
CA ASN A 45 -3.88 14.79 2.81
C ASN A 45 -3.59 13.65 3.79
N ALA A 46 -4.08 12.43 3.49
CA ALA A 46 -3.80 11.26 4.31
C ALA A 46 -2.29 10.94 4.27
N LEU A 47 -1.72 10.59 5.43
CA LEU A 47 -0.31 10.21 5.50
C LEU A 47 -0.12 8.82 4.88
N PRO A 48 0.71 8.65 3.84
CA PRO A 48 0.95 7.33 3.26
C PRO A 48 1.57 6.35 4.26
N VAL A 49 1.35 5.07 4.00
CA VAL A 49 1.81 3.98 4.86
C VAL A 49 3.31 4.04 5.13
N PHE A 50 4.12 4.27 4.10
CA PHE A 50 5.57 4.26 4.26
C PHE A 50 6.07 5.49 5.04
N ASP A 51 5.44 6.65 4.86
CA ASP A 51 5.69 7.83 5.69
C ASP A 51 5.36 7.58 7.17
N SER A 52 4.24 6.92 7.47
CA SER A 52 3.92 6.49 8.84
C SER A 52 4.96 5.53 9.41
N ILE A 53 5.46 4.59 8.61
CA ILE A 53 6.53 3.65 9.00
C ILE A 53 7.82 4.40 9.35
N MET A 54 8.22 5.36 8.51
CA MET A 54 9.41 6.20 8.74
C MET A 54 9.26 7.06 9.99
N ASN A 55 8.11 7.73 10.15
CA ASN A 55 7.83 8.58 11.30
C ASN A 55 7.79 7.80 12.63
N GLN A 56 7.34 6.55 12.59
CA GLN A 56 7.30 5.65 13.74
C GLN A 56 8.60 4.84 13.93
N GLN A 57 9.62 5.07 13.08
CA GLN A 57 10.94 4.42 13.14
C GLN A 57 10.84 2.88 13.14
N LEU A 58 9.94 2.35 12.31
CA LEU A 58 9.65 0.90 12.25
C LEU A 58 10.52 0.14 11.24
N VAL A 59 11.47 0.82 10.59
CA VAL A 59 12.46 0.28 9.66
C VAL A 59 13.83 0.86 9.97
N GLU A 60 14.89 0.10 9.73
CA GLU A 60 16.27 0.53 9.98
C GLU A 60 16.71 1.63 9.00
N GLU A 61 16.29 1.52 7.73
CA GLU A 61 16.56 2.50 6.69
C GLU A 61 15.24 2.93 6.02
N PRO A 62 15.10 4.22 5.63
CA PRO A 62 13.90 4.76 4.97
C PRO A 62 13.85 4.36 3.48
N ILE A 63 14.03 3.08 3.19
CA ILE A 63 14.10 2.52 1.84
C ILE A 63 13.23 1.26 1.78
N PHE A 64 12.50 1.09 0.67
CA PHE A 64 11.87 -0.18 0.31
C PHE A 64 12.29 -0.57 -1.11
N SER A 65 12.16 -1.86 -1.43
CA SER A 65 12.47 -2.37 -2.76
C SER A 65 11.50 -3.48 -3.16
N PHE A 66 11.42 -3.74 -4.46
CA PHE A 66 10.61 -4.81 -5.02
C PHE A 66 11.49 -5.80 -5.76
N TYR A 67 11.21 -7.09 -5.52
CA TYR A 67 11.64 -8.17 -6.40
C TYR A 67 10.39 -8.81 -7.00
N LEU A 68 10.16 -8.59 -8.29
CA LEU A 68 9.04 -9.17 -9.03
C LEU A 68 9.56 -10.28 -9.92
N LYS A 69 9.35 -11.54 -9.52
CA LYS A 69 9.70 -12.70 -10.34
C LYS A 69 8.83 -12.71 -11.60
N ARG A 70 9.44 -12.60 -12.77
CA ARG A 70 8.75 -12.81 -14.04
C ARG A 70 8.64 -14.31 -14.31
N SER A 71 7.46 -14.89 -14.12
CA SER A 71 7.16 -16.20 -14.71
C SER A 71 6.82 -15.99 -16.18
N VAL A 72 7.68 -16.48 -17.07
CA VAL A 72 7.30 -16.67 -18.47
C VAL A 72 6.77 -18.10 -18.54
N PHE A 73 5.48 -18.28 -18.83
CA PHE A 73 4.98 -19.59 -19.21
C PHE A 73 5.80 -20.04 -20.43
N LYS A 74 6.69 -21.01 -20.24
CA LYS A 74 7.26 -21.76 -21.35
C LYS A 74 6.16 -22.73 -21.79
N VAL A 75 5.68 -22.51 -23.02
CA VAL A 75 4.84 -23.45 -23.77
C VAL A 75 5.56 -24.80 -23.85
#